data_AF-A0A8S2S0A8-F1
#
_entry.id   AF-A0A8S2S0A8-F1
#
_cell.length_a   1.000
_cell.length_b   1.000
_cell.length_c   1.000
_cell.angle_alpha   90.00
_cell.angle_beta   90.00
_cell.angle_gamma   90.00
#
_symmetry.space_group_name_H-M   'P 1'
#
loop_
_entity.id
_entity.type
_entity.pdbx_description
1 polymer ?
#
loop_
_entity_poly.entity_id
_entity_poly.type
_entity_poly.pdbx_seq_one_letter_code
_entity_poly.pdbx_strand_id
1 'polypeptide(L)'
;MEASSRTHILLGIIAFLTLVIFALVAAALGVIVKVANKQDDAIAVRTTTTTSAGTATTTSSSSANNLVTSITVDQMMSHLNAFQEIADNNGRTRAIHTRGFELTLDYITKYLTDNTDLKVHRQDFNWSTFNLTDIPTFSSNITGVNKIYTRGVGADFY
;
A
#
# COMPACT_ATOMS: atom_id res chain seq x y z
N MET A 1 10.14 -38.75 43.50
CA MET A 1 10.23 -39.25 42.10
C MET A 1 9.06 -38.71 41.28
N GLU A 2 8.83 -37.39 41.25
CA GLU A 2 7.62 -36.80 40.62
C GLU A 2 7.93 -35.82 39.47
N ALA A 3 9.21 -35.44 39.27
CA ALA A 3 9.61 -34.47 38.25
C ALA A 3 9.75 -35.07 36.83
N SER A 4 10.03 -36.38 36.72
CA SER A 4 10.20 -37.06 35.42
C SER A 4 8.87 -37.33 34.70
N SER A 5 7.78 -37.55 35.45
CA SER A 5 6.46 -37.82 34.86
C SER A 5 5.86 -36.59 34.16
N ARG A 6 6.10 -35.38 34.70
CA ARG A 6 5.58 -34.12 34.13
C ARG A 6 6.25 -33.71 32.82
N THR A 7 7.51 -34.10 32.62
CA THR A 7 8.28 -33.78 31.40
C THR A 7 7.83 -34.63 30.20
N HIS A 8 7.44 -35.89 30.43
CA HIS A 8 6.90 -36.75 29.37
C HIS A 8 5.47 -36.36 28.94
N ILE A 9 4.64 -35.90 29.88
CA ILE A 9 3.28 -35.41 29.58
C ILE A 9 3.33 -34.13 28.73
N LEU A 10 4.25 -33.22 29.03
CA LEU A 10 4.39 -31.96 28.29
C LEU A 10 4.92 -32.17 26.86
N LEU A 11 5.88 -33.08 26.65
CA LEU A 11 6.36 -33.45 25.31
C LEU A 11 5.25 -34.11 24.46
N GLY A 12 4.41 -34.94 25.07
CA GLY A 12 3.28 -35.58 24.38
C GLY A 12 2.24 -34.58 23.87
N ILE A 13 1.92 -33.56 24.67
CA ILE A 13 0.98 -32.50 24.28
C ILE A 13 1.53 -31.68 23.11
N ILE A 14 2.82 -31.32 23.14
CA ILE A 14 3.45 -30.55 22.06
C ILE A 14 3.45 -31.34 20.74
N ALA A 15 3.82 -32.63 20.78
CA ALA A 15 3.81 -33.49 19.59
C ALA A 15 2.39 -33.63 18.99
N PHE A 16 1.38 -33.78 19.85
CA PHE A 16 -0.01 -33.86 19.40
C PHE A 16 -0.50 -32.55 18.78
N LEU A 17 -0.14 -31.40 19.37
CA LEU A 17 -0.51 -30.08 18.85
C LEU A 17 0.13 -29.79 17.49
N THR A 18 1.40 -30.18 17.29
CA THR A 18 2.06 -30.05 15.98
C THR A 18 1.44 -30.91 14.89
N LEU A 19 0.99 -32.13 15.24
CA LEU A 19 0.35 -33.03 14.29
C LEU A 19 -1.05 -32.55 13.89
N VAL A 20 -1.82 -32.00 14.83
CA VAL A 20 -3.15 -31.42 14.56
C VAL A 20 -3.04 -30.17 13.68
N ILE A 21 -2.06 -29.30 13.92
CA ILE A 21 -1.82 -28.12 13.08
C ILE A 21 -1.43 -28.54 11.65
N PHE A 22 -0.55 -29.54 11.50
CA PHE A 22 -0.14 -30.02 10.18
C PHE A 22 -1.31 -30.63 9.38
N ALA A 23 -2.21 -31.38 10.05
CA ALA A 23 -3.40 -31.94 9.42
C ALA A 23 -4.42 -30.86 8.97
N LEU A 24 -4.58 -29.79 9.74
CA LEU A 24 -5.44 -28.66 9.37
C LEU A 24 -4.92 -27.88 8.16
N VAL A 25 -3.60 -27.73 8.03
CA VAL A 25 -2.98 -27.07 6.87
C VAL A 25 -3.14 -27.91 5.59
N ALA A 26 -3.07 -29.24 5.69
CA ALA A 26 -3.26 -30.13 4.54
C ALA A 26 -4.71 -30.12 4.00
N ALA A 27 -5.71 -29.94 4.87
CA ALA A 27 -7.13 -29.92 4.46
C ALA A 27 -7.53 -28.65 3.67
N ALA A 28 -6.78 -27.55 3.80
CA ALA A 28 -7.10 -26.28 3.14
C ALA A 28 -6.63 -26.20 1.67
N LEU A 29 -5.78 -27.12 1.20
CA LEU A 29 -5.20 -27.08 -0.16
C LEU A 29 -5.91 -28.03 -1.16
N GLY A 30 -7.00 -28.68 -0.76
CA GLY A 30 -7.60 -29.81 -1.49
C GLY A 30 -8.96 -29.57 -2.17
N VAL A 31 -9.29 -28.37 -2.65
CA VAL A 31 -10.54 -28.14 -3.41
C VAL A 31 -10.25 -27.49 -4.77
N ILE A 32 -10.03 -28.31 -5.79
CA ILE A 32 -10.09 -27.90 -7.20
C ILE A 32 -11.12 -28.77 -7.94
N VAL A 33 -12.22 -28.11 -8.32
CA VAL A 33 -13.00 -28.21 -9.57
C VAL A 33 -13.54 -29.58 -10.00
N LYS A 34 -14.88 -29.69 -10.11
CA LYS A 34 -15.52 -30.40 -11.23
C LYS A 34 -17.00 -30.00 -11.48
N VAL A 35 -17.22 -29.29 -12.61
CA VAL A 35 -18.22 -29.55 -13.72
C VAL A 35 -19.72 -29.51 -13.35
N ALA A 36 -20.66 -28.89 -14.08
CA ALA A 36 -20.83 -28.71 -15.52
C ALA A 36 -21.71 -27.49 -15.86
N ASN A 37 -21.41 -26.83 -16.99
CA ASN A 37 -22.34 -25.95 -17.69
C ASN A 37 -23.40 -26.78 -18.44
N LYS A 38 -24.69 -26.49 -18.24
CA LYS A 38 -25.81 -27.01 -19.03
C LYS A 38 -26.78 -25.86 -19.35
N GLN A 39 -26.76 -25.42 -20.62
CA GLN A 39 -27.89 -25.21 -21.56
C GLN A 39 -29.33 -25.22 -20.96
N ASP A 40 -30.31 -24.39 -21.34
CA ASP A 40 -30.73 -23.88 -22.67
C ASP A 40 -31.77 -22.73 -22.56
N ASP A 41 -31.91 -21.99 -23.67
CA ASP A 41 -33.11 -21.36 -24.27
C ASP A 41 -34.02 -20.34 -23.53
N ALA A 42 -34.05 -19.11 -24.06
CA ALA A 42 -35.31 -18.50 -24.54
C ALA A 42 -35.05 -17.29 -25.47
N ILE A 43 -35.75 -17.34 -26.61
CA ILE A 43 -35.80 -16.39 -27.73
C ILE A 43 -36.66 -15.16 -27.38
N ALA A 44 -36.22 -13.93 -27.71
CA ALA A 44 -37.16 -12.83 -28.02
C ALA A 44 -36.50 -11.66 -28.79
N VAL A 45 -36.85 -11.60 -30.09
CA VAL A 45 -37.13 -10.41 -30.91
C VAL A 45 -36.08 -9.29 -30.97
N ARG A 46 -35.42 -9.23 -32.13
CA ARG A 46 -34.59 -8.12 -32.60
C ARG A 46 -35.47 -6.92 -33.00
N THR A 47 -35.45 -5.87 -32.18
CA THR A 47 -35.82 -4.51 -32.61
C THR A 47 -34.53 -3.69 -32.71
N THR A 48 -34.17 -3.31 -33.93
CA THR A 48 -33.00 -2.48 -34.24
C THR A 48 -33.25 -1.03 -33.83
N THR A 49 -32.62 -0.59 -32.74
CA THR A 49 -32.34 0.81 -32.45
C THR A 49 -30.83 1.01 -32.42
N THR A 50 -30.32 1.73 -33.43
CA THR A 50 -28.92 2.09 -33.59
C THR A 50 -28.58 3.20 -32.59
N THR A 51 -28.16 2.83 -31.38
CA THR A 51 -27.45 3.72 -30.47
C THR A 51 -26.08 3.10 -30.25
N SER A 52 -25.02 3.76 -30.74
CA SER A 52 -23.64 3.43 -30.42
C SER A 52 -23.41 3.78 -28.94
N ALA A 53 -23.90 2.92 -28.05
CA ALA A 53 -23.38 2.81 -26.70
C ALA A 53 -22.12 1.98 -26.82
N GLY A 54 -20.96 2.63 -26.70
CA GLY A 54 -19.71 1.91 -26.48
C GLY A 54 -19.96 0.94 -25.33
N THR A 55 -19.92 -0.36 -25.64
CA THR A 55 -19.93 -1.40 -24.62
C THR A 55 -18.73 -1.08 -23.73
N ALA A 56 -18.99 -0.54 -22.55
CA ALA A 56 -18.01 -0.56 -21.48
C ALA A 56 -17.76 -2.05 -21.24
N THR A 57 -16.67 -2.55 -21.82
CA THR A 57 -16.12 -3.83 -21.45
C THR A 57 -15.89 -3.73 -19.96
N THR A 58 -16.73 -4.37 -19.17
CA THR A 58 -16.45 -4.63 -17.77
C THR A 58 -15.19 -5.46 -17.78
N THR A 59 -14.04 -4.80 -17.62
CA THR A 59 -12.75 -5.46 -17.46
C THR A 59 -12.94 -6.48 -16.34
N SER A 60 -12.83 -7.73 -16.75
CA SER A 60 -13.02 -8.93 -15.98
C SER A 60 -12.37 -8.78 -14.59
N SER A 61 -13.11 -9.21 -13.57
CA SER A 61 -12.69 -9.33 -12.16
C SER A 61 -11.28 -9.94 -11.97
N SER A 62 -10.76 -10.68 -12.95
CA SER A 62 -9.37 -11.16 -12.98
C SER A 62 -8.29 -10.07 -12.97
N SER A 63 -8.63 -8.83 -13.37
CA SER A 63 -7.67 -7.71 -13.43
C SER A 63 -7.37 -7.13 -12.04
N ALA A 64 -8.36 -7.10 -11.14
CA ALA A 64 -8.17 -6.56 -9.79
C ALA A 64 -7.26 -7.46 -8.95
N ASN A 65 -7.45 -8.78 -9.03
CA ASN A 65 -6.60 -9.74 -8.31
C ASN A 65 -5.15 -9.72 -8.83
N ASN A 66 -4.97 -9.60 -10.15
CA ASN A 66 -3.63 -9.46 -10.74
C ASN A 66 -2.93 -8.18 -10.29
N LEU A 67 -3.66 -7.07 -10.20
CA LEU A 67 -3.10 -5.80 -9.73
C LEU A 67 -2.60 -5.89 -8.29
N VAL A 68 -3.42 -6.44 -7.38
CA VAL A 68 -3.05 -6.58 -5.97
C VAL A 68 -1.81 -7.48 -5.81
N THR A 69 -1.71 -8.56 -6.59
CA THR A 69 -0.52 -9.43 -6.54
C THR A 69 0.73 -8.82 -7.15
N SER A 70 0.59 -7.79 -8.00
CA SER A 70 1.72 -7.11 -8.65
C SER A 70 2.37 -6.03 -7.79
N ILE A 71 1.69 -5.56 -6.74
CA ILE A 71 2.18 -4.53 -5.83
C ILE A 71 2.96 -5.22 -4.72
N THR A 72 4.27 -4.99 -4.65
CA THR A 72 5.13 -5.59 -3.62
C THR A 72 5.67 -4.54 -2.65
N VAL A 73 5.78 -4.91 -1.38
CA VAL A 73 6.34 -4.04 -0.33
C VAL A 73 7.79 -3.69 -0.64
N ASP A 74 8.58 -4.65 -1.12
CA ASP A 74 10.00 -4.45 -1.41
C ASP A 74 10.22 -3.40 -2.50
N GLN A 75 9.42 -3.41 -3.57
CA GLN A 75 9.48 -2.39 -4.61
C GLN A 75 9.11 -1.01 -4.08
N MET A 76 8.06 -0.91 -3.26
CA MET A 76 7.69 0.37 -2.64
C MET A 76 8.82 0.89 -1.74
N MET A 77 9.40 0.03 -0.91
CA MET A 77 10.51 0.40 -0.03
C MET A 77 11.76 0.83 -0.82
N SER A 78 12.03 0.21 -1.97
CA SER A 78 13.12 0.63 -2.85
C SER A 78 12.96 2.09 -3.31
N HIS A 79 11.75 2.51 -3.66
CA HIS A 79 11.48 3.90 -4.06
C HIS A 79 11.62 4.86 -2.88
N LEU A 80 11.10 4.49 -1.70
CA LEU A 80 11.23 5.30 -0.49
C LEU A 80 12.70 5.48 -0.08
N ASN A 81 13.50 4.43 -0.17
CA ASN A 81 14.93 4.50 0.09
C ASN A 81 15.66 5.42 -0.90
N ALA A 82 15.35 5.33 -2.19
CA ALA A 82 15.93 6.23 -3.19
C ALA A 82 15.56 7.69 -2.92
N PHE A 83 14.32 7.96 -2.53
CA PHE A 83 13.88 9.30 -2.13
C PHE A 83 14.57 9.79 -0.85
N GLN A 84 14.77 8.91 0.12
CA GLN A 84 15.49 9.26 1.34
C GLN A 84 16.96 9.57 1.06
N GLU A 85 17.62 8.77 0.23
CA GLU A 85 19.00 9.01 -0.21
C GLU A 85 19.12 10.35 -0.95
N ILE A 86 18.18 10.67 -1.84
CA ILE A 86 18.13 11.99 -2.49
C ILE A 86 17.99 13.10 -1.44
N ALA A 87 17.14 12.93 -0.42
CA ALA A 87 17.00 13.92 0.64
C ALA A 87 18.31 14.09 1.41
N ASP A 88 18.89 13.00 1.89
CA ASP A 88 20.08 13.01 2.75
C ASP A 88 21.29 13.63 2.04
N ASN A 89 21.46 13.34 0.75
CA ASN A 89 22.51 13.92 -0.08
C ASN A 89 22.29 15.42 -0.42
N ASN A 90 21.11 15.98 -0.14
CA ASN A 90 20.71 17.33 -0.54
C ASN A 90 20.16 18.16 0.64
N GLY A 91 20.86 18.14 1.77
CA GLY A 91 20.50 18.95 2.94
C GLY A 91 19.29 18.41 3.70
N ARG A 92 19.02 17.10 3.59
CA ARG A 92 17.94 16.37 4.27
C ARG A 92 16.55 16.91 3.94
N THR A 93 16.39 17.40 2.71
CA THR A 93 15.13 17.99 2.25
C THR A 93 14.85 17.64 0.79
N ARG A 94 13.55 17.51 0.49
CA ARG A 94 13.00 17.45 -0.87
C ARG A 94 11.92 18.52 -1.08
N ALA A 95 11.98 19.59 -0.29
CA ALA A 95 11.07 20.71 -0.40
C ALA A 95 11.22 21.41 -1.76
N ILE A 96 10.14 22.02 -2.24
CA ILE A 96 10.13 22.79 -3.48
C ILE A 96 11.23 23.87 -3.51
N HIS A 97 11.75 24.19 -4.70
CA HIS A 97 12.93 25.06 -4.91
C HIS A 97 14.26 24.56 -4.29
N THR A 98 14.38 23.27 -3.99
CA THR A 98 15.66 22.68 -3.55
C THR A 98 16.23 21.73 -4.60
N ARG A 99 17.54 21.46 -4.53
CA ARG A 99 18.17 20.47 -5.42
C ARG A 99 17.59 19.06 -5.21
N GLY A 100 17.22 18.70 -3.98
CA GLY A 100 16.59 17.42 -3.67
C GLY A 100 15.23 17.26 -4.34
N PHE A 101 14.46 18.34 -4.51
CA PHE A 101 13.20 18.33 -5.25
C PHE A 101 13.41 18.04 -6.74
N GLU A 102 14.31 18.76 -7.40
CA GLU A 102 14.62 18.55 -8.83
C GLU A 102 15.10 17.11 -9.10
N LEU A 103 16.01 16.60 -8.27
CA LEU A 103 16.50 15.22 -8.39
C LEU A 103 15.39 14.18 -8.18
N THR A 104 14.42 14.47 -7.32
CA THR A 104 13.25 13.60 -7.13
C THR A 104 12.38 13.57 -8.39
N LEU A 105 12.15 14.72 -9.03
CA LEU A 105 11.41 14.79 -10.30
C LEU A 105 12.14 14.02 -11.41
N ASP A 106 13.46 14.16 -11.48
CA ASP A 106 14.31 13.43 -12.43
C ASP A 106 14.22 11.92 -12.21
N TYR A 107 14.32 11.45 -10.97
CA TYR A 107 14.16 10.05 -10.62
C TYR A 107 12.81 9.50 -11.08
N ILE A 108 11.71 10.19 -10.75
CA ILE A 108 10.34 9.73 -11.10
C ILE A 108 10.16 9.72 -12.62
N THR A 109 10.56 10.79 -13.28
CA THR A 109 10.42 10.92 -14.75
C THR A 109 11.19 9.81 -15.44
N LYS A 110 12.47 9.64 -15.08
CA LYS A 110 13.32 8.60 -15.64
C LYS A 110 12.78 7.20 -15.36
N TYR A 111 12.38 6.91 -14.12
CA TYR A 111 11.84 5.59 -13.77
C TYR A 111 10.59 5.26 -14.60
N LEU A 112 9.64 6.19 -14.70
CA LEU A 112 8.42 5.97 -15.47
C LEU A 112 8.70 5.84 -16.97
N THR A 113 9.56 6.69 -17.54
CA THR A 113 9.92 6.61 -18.96
C THR A 113 10.70 5.33 -19.31
N ASP A 114 11.58 4.87 -18.42
CA ASP A 114 12.45 3.72 -18.71
C ASP A 114 11.75 2.37 -18.46
N ASN A 115 10.76 2.31 -17.57
CA ASN A 115 10.17 1.05 -17.11
C ASN A 115 8.69 0.87 -17.48
N THR A 116 8.08 1.85 -18.16
CA THR A 116 6.66 1.80 -18.54
C THR A 116 6.43 2.40 -19.93
N ASP A 117 5.27 2.13 -20.52
CA ASP A 117 4.86 2.74 -21.79
C ASP A 117 4.17 4.12 -21.63
N LEU A 118 4.21 4.70 -20.42
CA LEU A 118 3.53 5.95 -20.11
C LEU A 118 4.17 7.14 -20.83
N LYS A 119 3.32 8.07 -21.30
CA LYS A 119 3.75 9.38 -21.80
C LYS A 119 3.86 10.34 -20.63
N VAL A 120 5.08 10.53 -20.13
CA VAL A 120 5.35 11.36 -18.96
C VAL A 120 5.44 12.83 -19.37
N HIS A 121 4.65 13.67 -18.69
CA HIS A 121 4.68 15.12 -18.85
C HIS A 121 4.86 15.79 -17.48
N ARG A 122 5.78 16.75 -17.38
CA ARG A 122 5.87 17.63 -16.20
C ARG A 122 4.97 18.84 -16.44
N GLN A 123 4.11 19.12 -15.46
CA GLN A 123 3.23 20.28 -15.49
C GLN A 123 3.58 21.20 -14.33
N ASP A 124 4.00 22.42 -14.67
CA ASP A 124 4.25 23.46 -13.68
C ASP A 124 2.93 24.03 -13.16
N PHE A 125 2.94 24.47 -11.90
CA PHE A 125 1.81 25.14 -11.28
C PHE A 125 2.28 26.20 -10.30
N ASN A 126 1.43 27.21 -10.09
CA ASN A 126 1.69 28.26 -9.12
C ASN A 126 1.38 27.77 -7.71
N TRP A 127 2.21 28.18 -6.77
CA TRP A 127 2.08 27.83 -5.36
C TRP A 127 2.44 29.02 -4.47
N SER A 128 1.90 29.02 -3.25
CA SER A 128 2.19 30.05 -2.26
C SER A 128 3.15 29.51 -1.21
N THR A 129 4.22 30.25 -0.92
CA THR A 129 5.11 29.98 0.21
C THR A 129 4.45 30.40 1.51
N PHE A 130 4.56 29.56 2.54
CA PHE A 130 4.30 29.97 3.92
C PHE A 130 5.63 30.10 4.65
N ASN A 131 5.94 31.31 5.09
CA ASN A 131 7.08 31.55 5.98
C ASN A 131 6.57 31.67 7.41
N LEU A 132 7.25 31.02 8.35
CA LEU A 132 6.97 31.24 9.76
C LEU A 132 7.60 32.58 10.17
N THR A 133 6.76 33.57 10.44
CA THR A 133 7.20 34.87 10.94
C THR A 133 7.48 34.85 12.45
N ASP A 134 6.82 33.94 13.17
CA ASP A 134 6.93 33.75 14.62
C ASP A 134 7.04 32.26 14.99
N ILE A 135 7.44 31.97 16.23
CA ILE A 135 7.51 30.60 16.76
C ILE A 135 6.08 30.02 16.82
N PRO A 136 5.82 28.83 16.25
CA PRO A 136 4.49 28.26 16.25
C PRO A 136 4.07 27.87 17.68
N THR A 137 2.88 28.29 18.08
CA THR A 137 2.27 27.93 19.36
C THR A 137 1.05 27.05 19.16
N PHE A 138 0.96 25.96 19.91
CA PHE A 138 -0.27 25.17 20.00
C PHE A 138 -1.10 25.67 21.17
N SER A 139 -2.40 25.89 20.99
CA SER A 139 -3.32 26.30 22.06
C SER A 139 -4.36 25.21 22.27
N SER A 140 -4.56 24.76 23.50
CA SER A 140 -5.70 23.91 23.86
C SER A 140 -6.71 24.70 24.70
N ASN A 141 -8.00 24.40 24.54
CA ASN A 141 -9.05 24.88 25.43
C ASN A 141 -9.75 23.66 26.02
N ILE A 142 -9.60 23.45 27.33
CA ILE A 142 -10.26 22.36 28.04
C ILE A 142 -11.03 22.98 29.19
N THR A 143 -12.35 22.80 29.18
CA THR A 143 -13.25 23.29 30.23
C THR A 143 -13.05 24.79 30.53
N GLY A 144 -12.90 25.61 29.49
CA GLY A 144 -12.72 27.06 29.62
C GLY A 144 -11.31 27.53 29.96
N VAL A 145 -10.36 26.62 30.22
CA VAL A 145 -8.95 26.98 30.43
C VAL A 145 -8.23 26.94 29.08
N ASN A 146 -7.73 28.10 28.62
CA ASN A 146 -6.81 28.18 27.49
C ASN A 146 -5.38 27.95 27.98
N LYS A 147 -4.68 26.97 27.40
CA LYS A 147 -3.25 26.75 27.63
C LYS A 147 -2.50 26.84 26.31
N ILE A 148 -1.50 27.73 26.28
CA ILE A 148 -0.59 27.90 25.15
C ILE A 148 0.66 27.06 25.40
N TYR A 149 1.00 26.22 24.43
CA TYR A 149 2.17 25.37 24.37
C TYR A 149 3.11 25.95 23.32
N THR A 150 4.27 26.41 23.74
CA THR A 150 5.38 26.74 22.85
C THR A 150 6.13 25.45 22.51
N ARG A 151 6.74 25.38 21.32
CA ARG A 151 7.61 24.26 20.94
C ARG A 151 8.71 24.10 22.00
N GLY A 152 8.71 22.97 22.72
CA GLY A 152 9.82 22.62 23.59
C GLY A 152 11.06 22.35 22.76
N VAL A 153 12.13 23.13 22.95
CA VAL A 153 13.46 22.80 22.45
C VAL A 153 13.97 21.60 23.26
N GLY A 154 13.73 20.38 22.78
CA GLY A 154 14.15 19.16 23.48
C GLY A 154 13.59 17.84 22.97
N ALA A 155 12.82 17.83 21.88
CA ALA A 155 12.51 16.58 21.19
C ALA A 155 13.33 16.53 19.91
N ASP A 156 14.49 15.89 20.01
CA ASP A 156 15.23 15.38 18.86
C ASP A 156 14.34 14.34 18.16
N PHE A 157 13.50 14.79 17.24
CA PHE A 157 12.85 13.92 16.28
C PHE A 157 13.85 13.70 15.14
N TYR A 158 14.72 12.72 15.33
CA TYR A 158 15.46 12.04 14.26
C TYR A 158 15.00 10.61 14.15
#